data_AF-A0A2P2L8L7-F1
#
_entry.id   AF-A0A2P2L8L7-F1
#
_cell.length_a   1.000
_cell.length_b   1.000
_cell.length_c   1.000
_cell.angle_alpha   90.00
_cell.angle_beta   90.00
_cell.angle_gamma   90.00
#
_symmetry.space_group_name_H-M   'P 1'
#
loop_
_entity.id
_entity.type
_entity.pdbx_description
1 polymer ?
#
loop_
_entity_poly.entity_id
_entity_poly.type
_entity_poly.pdbx_seq_one_letter_code
_entity_poly.pdbx_strand_id
1 'polypeptide(L)'
;MRDLITSCSAGYLNSTPLLDLNYVEDSAGGPDVTVGILPELDKVTLLQMDAKLPIDTLENVMQLAVEGCKAIANYIREVLMENTKQLECRRGL
;
A
#
# COMPACT_ATOMS: atom_id res chain seq x y z
N MET A 1 -2.40 -0.43 19.51
CA MET A 1 -1.90 -0.03 18.18
C MET A 1 -2.25 1.44 18.00
N ARG A 2 -1.35 2.30 17.48
CA ARG A 2 -1.62 3.75 17.37
C ARG A 2 -2.44 4.08 16.11
N ASP A 3 -2.27 3.31 15.04
CA ASP A 3 -2.98 3.37 13.77
C ASP A 3 -2.75 2.02 13.05
N LEU A 4 -3.54 1.72 12.03
CA LEU A 4 -3.38 0.56 11.16
C LEU A 4 -2.21 0.82 10.20
N ILE A 5 -1.20 -0.04 10.19
CA ILE A 5 -0.12 0.08 9.19
C ILE A 5 -0.58 -0.62 7.91
N THR A 6 -0.46 0.07 6.77
CA THR A 6 -0.73 -0.50 5.44
C THR A 6 0.47 -0.30 4.55
N SER A 7 0.74 -1.28 3.68
CA SER A 7 1.83 -1.23 2.74
C SER A 7 1.38 -1.67 1.36
N CYS A 8 1.91 -1.00 0.34
CA CYS A 8 1.65 -1.29 -1.06
C CYS A 8 2.93 -1.05 -1.87
N SER A 9 3.13 -1.89 -2.87
CA SER A 9 4.24 -1.78 -3.81
C SER A 9 3.74 -1.15 -5.10
N ALA A 10 4.51 -0.22 -5.65
CA ALA A 10 4.27 0.32 -6.97
C ALA A 10 5.54 0.15 -7.81
N GLY A 11 5.39 -0.05 -9.11
CA GLY A 11 6.52 -0.17 -10.02
C GLY A 11 6.41 0.75 -11.21
N TYR A 12 7.46 0.76 -12.02
CA TYR A 12 7.48 1.53 -13.24
C TYR A 12 7.89 0.64 -14.42
N LEU A 13 6.93 0.34 -15.28
CA LEU A 13 7.12 -0.54 -16.43
C LEU A 13 6.64 0.17 -17.70
N ASN A 14 7.40 0.08 -18.80
CA ASN A 14 7.05 0.66 -20.11
C ASN A 14 6.66 2.16 -20.07
N SER A 15 7.32 2.94 -19.22
CA SER A 15 7.01 4.36 -18.99
C SER A 15 5.66 4.64 -18.32
N THR A 16 5.10 3.64 -17.65
CA THR A 16 3.83 3.73 -16.91
C THR A 16 4.02 3.28 -15.46
N PRO A 17 3.59 4.08 -14.47
CA PRO A 17 3.57 3.65 -13.09
C PRO A 17 2.42 2.66 -12.89
N LEU A 18 2.71 1.54 -12.25
CA LEU A 18 1.76 0.48 -11.94
C LEU A 18 1.63 0.35 -10.43
N LEU A 19 0.40 0.18 -9.95
CA LEU A 19 0.11 -0.06 -8.55
C LEU A 19 -0.08 -1.55 -8.32
N ASP A 20 0.49 -2.06 -7.23
CA ASP A 20 0.38 -3.46 -6.80
C ASP A 20 0.94 -4.45 -7.83
N LEU A 21 2.28 -4.45 -7.97
CA LEU A 21 2.97 -5.31 -8.91
C LEU A 21 2.73 -6.80 -8.60
N ASN A 22 2.46 -7.57 -9.65
CA ASN A 22 2.51 -9.02 -9.54
C ASN A 22 3.93 -9.57 -9.77
N TYR A 23 4.11 -10.87 -9.50
CA TYR A 23 5.41 -11.54 -9.64
C TYR A 23 6.01 -11.41 -11.05
N VAL A 24 5.20 -11.40 -12.11
CA VAL A 24 5.67 -11.32 -13.50
C VAL A 24 6.18 -9.92 -13.83
N GLU A 25 5.48 -8.90 -13.34
CA GLU A 25 5.86 -7.49 -13.51
C GLU A 25 7.12 -7.15 -12.72
N ASP A 26 7.22 -7.64 -11.49
CA ASP A 26 8.41 -7.50 -10.65
C ASP A 26 9.63 -8.23 -11.26
N SER A 27 9.41 -9.47 -11.73
CA SER A 27 10.44 -10.26 -12.41
C SER A 27 10.90 -9.68 -13.76
N ALA A 28 10.18 -8.71 -14.32
CA ALA A 28 10.59 -8.04 -15.55
C ALA A 28 11.83 -7.14 -15.34
N GLY A 29 12.29 -6.97 -14.09
CA GLY A 29 13.46 -6.16 -13.74
C GLY A 29 13.20 -4.67 -13.82
N GLY A 30 11.93 -4.27 -13.77
CA GLY A 30 11.53 -2.88 -13.58
C GLY A 30 11.80 -2.43 -12.14
N PRO A 31 12.00 -1.13 -11.91
CA PRO A 31 12.13 -0.60 -10.56
C PRO A 31 10.81 -0.71 -9.79
N ASP A 32 10.90 -1.16 -8.56
CA ASP A 32 9.82 -1.28 -7.60
C ASP A 32 10.05 -0.35 -6.41
N VAL A 33 8.96 0.13 -5.82
CA VAL A 33 8.97 1.00 -4.65
C VAL A 33 7.88 0.50 -3.73
N THR A 34 8.29 0.01 -2.57
CA THR A 34 7.39 -0.45 -1.52
C THR A 34 7.29 0.61 -0.43
N VAL A 35 6.08 1.09 -0.17
CA VAL A 35 5.80 2.10 0.85
C VAL A 35 4.89 1.50 1.92
N GLY A 36 5.23 1.72 3.17
CA GLY A 36 4.35 1.45 4.32
C GLY A 36 3.98 2.76 5.01
N ILE A 37 2.69 2.98 5.25
CA ILE A 37 2.16 4.20 5.89
C ILE A 37 1.27 3.90 7.09
N LEU A 38 1.23 4.88 7.99
CA LEU A 38 0.18 5.10 8.99
C LEU A 38 -0.84 6.07 8.36
N PRO A 39 -1.98 5.58 7.84
CA PRO A 39 -2.92 6.35 7.03
C PRO A 39 -3.64 7.48 7.77
N GLU A 40 -3.82 7.40 9.10
CA GLU A 40 -4.42 8.50 9.89
C GLU A 40 -3.40 9.58 10.22
N LEU A 41 -2.14 9.18 10.42
CA LEU A 41 -1.06 10.10 10.75
C LEU A 41 -0.35 10.65 9.51
N ASP A 42 -0.69 10.13 8.33
CA ASP A 42 -0.05 10.39 7.04
C ASP A 42 1.49 10.29 7.12
N LYS A 43 1.96 9.27 7.85
CA LYS A 43 3.40 9.05 8.10
C LYS A 43 3.89 7.79 7.42
N VAL A 44 4.95 7.93 6.63
CA VAL A 44 5.69 6.80 6.08
C VAL A 44 6.47 6.11 7.20
N THR A 45 6.24 4.82 7.38
CA THR A 45 6.95 3.95 8.33
C THR A 45 8.00 3.08 7.67
N LEU A 46 7.80 2.78 6.38
CA LEU A 46 8.69 1.94 5.59
C LEU A 46 8.79 2.52 4.18
N LEU A 47 10.00 2.62 3.66
CA LEU A 47 10.27 2.92 2.26
C LEU A 47 11.39 1.99 1.80
N GLN A 48 11.12 1.18 0.80
CA GLN A 48 12.08 0.30 0.16
C GLN A 48 11.98 0.49 -1.36
N MET A 49 13.10 0.41 -2.04
CA MET A 49 13.17 0.51 -3.50
C MET A 49 14.23 -0.46 -3.99
N ASP A 50 13.90 -1.26 -4.99
CA ASP A 50 14.85 -2.05 -5.76
C ASP A 50 14.99 -1.47 -7.18
N ALA A 51 16.18 -1.65 -7.74
CA ALA A 51 16.64 -1.08 -9.00
C ALA A 51 16.71 0.47 -9.04
N LYS A 52 17.14 0.98 -10.20
CA LYS A 52 17.41 2.41 -10.43
C LYS A 52 16.21 3.08 -11.05
N LEU A 53 15.78 4.17 -10.43
CA LEU A 53 14.69 5.01 -10.91
C LEU A 53 15.12 6.49 -10.91
N PRO A 54 14.84 7.27 -11.97
CA PRO A 54 14.99 8.72 -11.94
C PRO A 54 14.18 9.37 -10.82
N ILE A 55 14.71 10.44 -10.23
CA ILE A 55 14.05 11.12 -9.09
C ILE A 55 12.67 11.67 -9.46
N ASP A 56 12.51 12.19 -10.68
CA ASP A 56 11.23 12.72 -11.18
C ASP A 56 10.14 11.65 -11.27
N THR A 57 10.53 10.40 -11.58
CA THR A 57 9.60 9.26 -11.59
C THR A 57 9.36 8.70 -10.19
N LEU A 58 10.29 8.87 -9.25
CA LEU A 58 10.18 8.34 -7.89
C LEU A 58 9.00 8.97 -7.16
N GLU A 59 8.87 10.29 -7.26
CA GLU A 59 7.78 11.02 -6.61
C GLU A 59 6.42 10.52 -7.09
N ASN A 60 6.27 10.32 -8.40
CA ASN A 60 5.04 9.80 -9.01
C ASN A 60 4.71 8.37 -8.55
N VAL A 61 5.70 7.46 -8.56
CA VAL A 61 5.51 6.06 -8.17
C VAL A 61 5.25 5.93 -6.67
N MET A 62 5.97 6.70 -5.85
CA MET A 62 5.77 6.72 -4.39
C MET A 62 4.38 7.25 -4.02
N GLN A 63 3.94 8.33 -4.67
CA GLN A 63 2.60 8.87 -4.47
C GLN A 63 1.51 7.85 -4.83
N LEU A 64 1.70 7.13 -5.94
CA LEU A 64 0.79 6.05 -6.34
C LEU A 64 0.73 4.93 -5.29
N ALA A 65 1.89 4.51 -4.75
CA ALA A 65 1.94 3.52 -3.67
C ALA A 65 1.23 4.00 -2.39
N VAL A 66 1.39 5.27 -2.02
CA VAL A 66 0.70 5.89 -0.87
C VAL A 66 -0.81 5.88 -1.07
N GLU A 67 -1.28 6.21 -2.27
CA GLU A 67 -2.71 6.16 -2.60
C GLU A 67 -3.27 4.74 -2.52
N GLY A 68 -2.53 3.75 -3.00
CA GLY A 68 -2.87 2.34 -2.84
C GLY A 68 -2.96 1.92 -1.37
N CYS A 69 -2.00 2.33 -0.54
CA CYS A 69 -2.04 2.08 0.90
C CYS A 69 -3.30 2.68 1.55
N LYS A 70 -3.66 3.92 1.18
CA LYS A 70 -4.88 4.59 1.70
C LYS A 70 -6.15 3.83 1.29
N ALA A 71 -6.22 3.34 0.06
CA ALA A 71 -7.34 2.52 -0.41
C ALA A 71 -7.45 1.20 0.38
N ILE A 72 -6.33 0.50 0.57
CA ILE A 72 -6.25 -0.74 1.37
C ILE A 72 -6.65 -0.48 2.82
N ALA A 73 -6.22 0.64 3.42
CA ALA A 73 -6.57 0.99 4.79
C ALA A 73 -8.07 1.16 4.98
N ASN A 74 -8.76 1.80 4.02
CA ASN A 74 -10.21 1.96 4.06
C ASN A 74 -10.91 0.60 3.96
N TYR A 75 -10.48 -0.26 3.03
CA TYR A 75 -11.04 -1.59 2.87
C TYR A 75 -10.86 -2.45 4.13
N ILE A 76 -9.65 -2.47 4.72
CA ILE A 76 -9.38 -3.22 5.95
C ILE A 76 -10.24 -2.69 7.11
N ARG A 77 -10.44 -1.37 7.22
CA ARG A 77 -11.32 -0.80 8.24
C ARG A 77 -12.77 -1.27 8.10
N GLU A 78 -13.31 -1.27 6.90
CA GLU A 78 -14.67 -1.75 6.63
C GLU A 78 -14.85 -3.21 7.06
N VAL A 79 -13.91 -4.08 6.63
CA VAL A 79 -13.91 -5.50 6.97
C VAL A 79 -13.73 -5.73 8.48
N LEU A 80 -12.88 -4.93 9.15
CA LEU A 80 -12.73 -5.02 10.61
C LEU A 80 -14.02 -4.64 11.33
N MET A 81 -14.71 -3.58 10.91
CA MET A 81 -15.98 -3.18 11.52
C MET A 81 -17.06 -4.22 11.32
N GLU A 82 -17.18 -4.80 10.13
CA GLU A 82 -18.15 -5.86 9.84
C GLU A 82 -17.90 -7.09 10.72
N ASN A 83 -16.66 -7.58 10.77
CA ASN A 83 -16.30 -8.73 11.59
C ASN A 83 -16.52 -8.47 13.08
N THR A 84 -16.24 -7.25 13.56
CA THR A 84 -16.46 -6.87 14.96
C THR A 84 -17.95 -6.92 15.32
N LYS A 85 -18.83 -6.41 14.45
CA LYS A 85 -20.29 -6.50 14.63
C LYS A 85 -20.78 -7.94 14.64
N GLN A 86 -20.27 -8.77 13.73
CA GLN A 86 -20.63 -10.20 13.72
C GLN A 86 -20.18 -10.92 15.00
N LEU A 87 -19.00 -10.58 15.53
CA LEU A 87 -18.51 -11.13 16.79
C LEU A 87 -19.36 -10.69 17.99
N GLU A 88 -19.81 -9.43 18.02
CA GLU A 88 -20.74 -8.92 19.03
C GLU A 88 -22.05 -9.71 19.02
N CYS A 89 -22.70 -9.83 17.87
CA CYS A 89 -23.93 -10.63 17.73
C CYS A 89 -23.76 -12.09 18.15
N ARG A 90 -22.61 -12.72 17.82
CA ARG A 90 -22.33 -14.12 18.19
C ARG A 90 -22.07 -14.32 19.68
N ARG A 91 -21.56 -13.29 20.37
CA ARG A 91 -21.26 -13.33 21.80
C ARG A 91 -22.47 -13.00 22.68
N GLY A 92 -23.59 -12.57 22.08
CA GLY A 92 -24.85 -12.33 22.79
C GLY A 92 -24.80 -11.17 23.77
N LEU A 93 -23.95 -10.17 23.50
CA LEU A 93 -24.02 -8.85 24.12
C LEU A 93 -25.02 -7.98 23.34
#